data_AF-A0A0M8MYZ7-F1
#
_entry.id   AF-A0A0M8MYZ7-F1
#
_cell.length_a   1.000
_cell.length_b   1.000
_cell.length_c   1.000
_cell.angle_alpha   90.00
_cell.angle_beta   90.00
_cell.angle_gamma   90.00
#
_symmetry.space_group_name_H-M   'P 1'
#
loop_
_entity.id
_entity.type
_entity.pdbx_description
1 polymer ?
#
loop_
_entity_poly.entity_id
_entity_poly.type
_entity_poly.pdbx_seq_one_letter_code
_entity_poly.pdbx_strand_id
1 'polypeptide(L)'
;MGVRLHTTSLGVVRSSLPLCRGSRQASDEVEMDKGAAQRAGRRDGPAKGTARETVITVDIYYDIICPFSYTIKHTLEGLVERYERAHEGVRVDLLWRPHCVIPPLERRVDKSQFYQHFERRAPGTLAILDELGPKHGIRFSLTGSMGSSRAAHRLVQMALRRLGPARQADALEALYRGHFVEGRDISDPGWLLAVGVAAGLRRGAVRSMLRELGMLEPGGGGGGGSRSKDKEKEGKEDEEEEEEDDDDEEEDGEDGEDRYSVEVPPGVEIKAVPCVIIQRRYKVGGLQEAELFEGVFEKVRTASAP
;
A
#
# COMPACT_ATOMS: atom_id res chain seq x y z
N MET A 1 -40.37 8.19 47.80
CA MET A 1 -41.13 8.10 46.53
C MET A 1 -40.60 9.16 45.56
N GLY A 2 -40.02 8.72 44.43
CA GLY A 2 -39.93 9.49 43.17
C GLY A 2 -38.86 10.57 43.00
N VAL A 3 -37.61 10.18 42.75
CA VAL A 3 -36.59 11.08 42.15
C VAL A 3 -36.79 11.05 40.62
N ARG A 4 -37.06 12.20 40.01
CA ARG A 4 -37.28 12.37 38.57
C ARG A 4 -35.96 12.23 37.80
N LEU A 5 -35.93 11.29 36.86
CA LEU A 5 -34.89 11.10 35.86
C LEU A 5 -34.90 12.29 34.89
N HIS A 6 -33.77 13.00 34.76
CA HIS A 6 -33.48 13.83 33.60
C HIS A 6 -32.60 13.01 32.65
N THR A 7 -33.18 12.57 31.54
CA THR A 7 -32.45 11.96 30.43
C THR A 7 -32.00 13.08 29.50
N THR A 8 -30.70 13.34 29.43
CA THR A 8 -30.12 14.20 28.40
C THR A 8 -29.70 13.33 27.23
N SER A 9 -30.37 13.56 26.11
CA SER A 9 -30.17 12.89 24.82
C SER A 9 -28.75 13.13 24.30
N LEU A 10 -27.95 12.06 24.14
CA LEU A 10 -26.76 12.10 23.29
C LEU A 10 -27.21 12.03 21.83
N GLY A 11 -26.97 13.14 21.11
CA GLY A 11 -27.22 13.24 19.68
C GLY A 11 -26.38 12.23 18.90
N VAL A 12 -27.07 11.34 18.19
CA VAL A 12 -26.50 10.45 17.18
C VAL A 12 -26.13 11.31 15.96
N VAL A 13 -24.84 11.54 15.75
CA VAL A 13 -24.33 12.09 14.49
C VAL A 13 -24.43 10.99 13.44
N ARG A 14 -25.47 11.05 12.61
CA ARG A 14 -25.61 10.24 11.40
C ARG A 14 -24.55 10.66 10.39
N SER A 15 -23.42 9.97 10.37
CA SER A 15 -22.50 9.97 9.22
C SER A 15 -23.08 9.08 8.13
N SER A 16 -23.69 9.72 7.13
CA SER A 16 -24.13 9.10 5.88
C SER A 16 -22.93 8.97 4.95
N LEU A 17 -22.17 7.89 5.08
CA LEU A 17 -21.29 7.42 4.01
C LEU A 17 -22.11 6.56 3.03
N PRO A 18 -21.90 6.69 1.71
CA PRO A 18 -22.60 5.88 0.73
C PRO A 18 -22.10 4.44 0.82
N LEU A 19 -22.90 3.60 1.46
CA LEU A 19 -22.69 2.15 1.47
C LEU A 19 -23.11 1.59 0.12
N CYS A 20 -22.17 0.91 -0.56
CA CYS A 20 -22.47 -0.04 -1.63
C CYS A 20 -23.42 -1.10 -1.07
N ARG A 21 -24.72 -0.88 -1.25
CA ARG A 21 -25.73 -1.94 -1.16
C ARG A 21 -25.49 -2.89 -2.34
N GLY A 22 -25.57 -4.18 -2.04
CA GLY A 22 -25.18 -5.26 -2.93
C GLY A 22 -25.59 -5.05 -4.39
N SER A 23 -24.60 -5.18 -5.26
CA SER A 23 -24.79 -5.42 -6.67
C SER A 23 -24.06 -6.70 -7.00
N ARG A 24 -24.79 -7.61 -7.65
CA ARG A 24 -24.25 -8.69 -8.45
C ARG A 24 -23.09 -8.14 -9.30
N GLN A 25 -22.07 -8.96 -9.51
CA GLN A 25 -20.98 -8.76 -10.48
C GLN A 25 -21.47 -7.97 -11.69
N ALA A 26 -21.09 -6.70 -11.77
CA ALA A 26 -21.08 -5.94 -13.00
C ALA A 26 -19.61 -5.68 -13.30
N SER A 27 -19.14 -6.22 -14.43
CA SER A 27 -17.79 -6.05 -14.94
C SER A 27 -17.63 -4.60 -15.41
N ASP A 28 -17.45 -3.66 -14.48
CA ASP A 28 -17.35 -2.24 -14.78
C ASP A 28 -15.90 -1.89 -15.19
N GLU A 29 -15.48 -2.37 -16.37
CA GLU A 29 -14.40 -1.75 -17.12
C GLU A 29 -14.97 -0.47 -17.76
N VAL A 30 -14.37 0.69 -17.43
CA VAL A 30 -14.74 1.96 -18.06
C VAL A 30 -13.54 2.46 -18.85
N GLU A 31 -13.69 2.56 -20.16
CA GLU A 31 -12.77 3.33 -21.00
C GLU A 31 -12.95 4.82 -20.70
N MET A 32 -11.88 5.49 -20.29
CA MET A 32 -11.85 6.92 -20.02
C MET A 32 -11.84 7.71 -21.33
N ASP A 33 -12.55 8.84 -21.36
CA ASP A 33 -12.62 9.71 -22.53
C ASP A 33 -11.23 10.25 -22.92
N LYS A 34 -10.94 10.30 -24.23
CA LYS A 34 -9.65 10.75 -24.78
C LYS A 34 -9.57 12.28 -24.73
N GLY A 35 -9.27 12.83 -23.56
CA GLY A 35 -8.77 14.20 -23.46
C GLY A 35 -7.46 14.33 -24.24
N ALA A 36 -7.44 15.18 -25.27
CA ALA A 36 -6.34 15.33 -26.21
C ALA A 36 -5.02 15.74 -25.53
N ALA A 37 -4.18 14.77 -25.17
CA ALA A 37 -2.77 14.99 -24.91
C ALA A 37 -2.03 15.03 -26.26
N GLN A 38 -1.74 16.25 -26.73
CA GLN A 38 -1.02 16.48 -27.97
C GLN A 38 0.42 15.96 -27.88
N ARG A 39 0.83 15.32 -28.98
CA ARG A 39 2.16 14.80 -29.28
C ARG A 39 3.22 15.89 -29.18
N ALA A 40 4.20 15.71 -28.29
CA ALA A 40 5.52 16.31 -28.47
C ALA A 40 6.40 15.30 -29.21
N GLY A 41 6.66 15.57 -30.49
CA GLY A 41 7.48 14.72 -31.35
C GLY A 41 8.97 14.89 -31.08
N ARG A 42 9.67 13.78 -30.86
CA ARG A 42 11.12 13.68 -31.04
C ARG A 42 11.37 12.89 -32.33
N ARG A 43 12.00 13.52 -33.32
CA ARG A 43 12.45 12.85 -34.54
C ARG A 43 13.81 12.23 -34.26
N ASP A 44 13.88 10.91 -34.21
CA ASP A 44 15.14 10.17 -34.29
C ASP A 44 15.10 9.29 -35.56
N GLY A 45 16.18 9.35 -36.33
CA GLY A 45 16.34 8.69 -37.63
C GLY A 45 16.43 7.16 -37.54
N PRO A 46 16.52 6.44 -38.67
CA PRO A 46 16.26 4.99 -38.71
C PRO A 46 17.48 4.23 -38.17
N ALA A 47 17.33 3.63 -36.99
CA ALA A 47 18.21 2.57 -36.51
C ALA A 47 17.59 1.19 -36.82
N LYS A 48 18.44 0.25 -37.24
CA LYS A 48 18.08 -1.13 -37.65
C LYS A 48 17.25 -1.85 -36.59
N GLY A 49 16.30 -2.68 -37.07
CA GLY A 49 15.22 -3.28 -36.29
C GLY A 49 15.65 -4.06 -35.05
N THR A 50 15.36 -3.47 -33.89
CA THR A 50 14.99 -4.19 -32.68
C THR A 50 13.46 -4.16 -32.61
N ALA A 51 12.82 -5.30 -32.35
CA ALA A 51 11.38 -5.32 -32.12
C ALA A 51 11.03 -4.27 -31.05
N ARG A 52 10.04 -3.40 -31.32
CA ARG A 52 9.63 -2.37 -30.36
C ARG A 52 8.98 -3.06 -29.16
N GLU A 53 9.61 -2.96 -28.00
CA GLU A 53 9.02 -3.39 -26.74
C GLU A 53 7.71 -2.61 -26.48
N THR A 54 6.64 -3.33 -26.21
CA THR A 54 5.36 -2.75 -25.78
C THR A 54 5.33 -2.71 -24.26
N VAL A 55 5.33 -1.50 -23.70
CA VAL A 55 5.21 -1.30 -22.26
C VAL A 55 3.76 -1.00 -21.91
N ILE A 56 3.17 -1.78 -21.01
CA ILE A 56 1.83 -1.56 -20.43
C ILE A 56 2.00 -1.02 -19.02
N THR A 57 1.60 0.23 -18.78
CA THR A 57 1.62 0.82 -17.44
C THR A 57 0.30 0.56 -16.71
N VAL A 58 0.40 0.20 -15.43
CA VAL A 58 -0.74 -0.13 -14.56
C VAL A 58 -0.57 0.62 -13.24
N ASP A 59 -1.39 1.64 -13.01
CA ASP A 59 -1.46 2.33 -11.72
C ASP A 59 -2.52 1.67 -10.83
N ILE A 60 -2.10 1.11 -9.69
CA ILE A 60 -2.98 0.43 -8.73
C ILE A 60 -3.14 1.29 -7.49
N TYR A 61 -4.33 1.85 -7.31
CA TYR A 61 -4.71 2.61 -6.14
C TYR A 61 -5.13 1.67 -5.03
N TYR A 62 -4.45 1.75 -3.88
CA TYR A 62 -4.56 0.76 -2.82
C TYR A 62 -4.55 1.40 -1.43
N ASP A 63 -5.06 0.67 -0.44
CA ASP A 63 -4.84 0.98 0.97
C ASP A 63 -4.34 -0.27 1.72
N ILE A 64 -3.38 -0.11 2.61
CA ILE A 64 -2.72 -1.23 3.32
C ILE A 64 -3.72 -1.93 4.25
N ILE A 65 -4.69 -1.19 4.75
CA ILE A 65 -5.76 -1.72 5.59
C ILE A 65 -6.85 -2.45 4.80
N CYS A 66 -6.86 -2.35 3.46
CA CYS A 66 -7.89 -2.97 2.64
C CYS A 66 -7.45 -4.39 2.26
N PRO A 67 -8.11 -5.45 2.77
CA PRO A 67 -7.68 -6.82 2.49
C PRO A 67 -7.82 -7.19 1.01
N PHE A 68 -8.80 -6.62 0.29
CA PHE A 68 -8.94 -6.82 -1.16
C PHE A 68 -7.80 -6.18 -1.96
N SER A 69 -7.16 -5.14 -1.43
CA SER A 69 -5.96 -4.55 -2.06
C SER A 69 -4.74 -5.45 -1.91
N TYR A 70 -4.70 -6.31 -0.89
CA TYR A 70 -3.69 -7.36 -0.80
C TYR A 70 -3.98 -8.49 -1.80
N THR A 71 -5.23 -8.93 -1.91
CA THR A 71 -5.63 -9.97 -2.89
C THR A 71 -5.31 -9.55 -4.32
N ILE A 72 -5.66 -8.32 -4.72
CA ILE A 72 -5.41 -7.86 -6.10
C ILE A 72 -3.93 -7.82 -6.47
N LYS A 73 -3.04 -7.62 -5.48
CA LYS A 73 -1.59 -7.67 -5.68
C LYS A 73 -1.15 -9.03 -6.19
N HIS A 74 -1.56 -10.10 -5.51
CA HIS A 74 -1.27 -11.46 -5.91
C HIS A 74 -1.92 -11.81 -7.27
N THR A 75 -3.14 -11.33 -7.54
CA THR A 75 -3.79 -11.51 -8.85
C THR A 75 -3.00 -10.87 -9.98
N LEU A 76 -2.61 -9.60 -9.84
CA LEU A 76 -1.92 -8.85 -10.89
C LEU A 76 -0.48 -9.32 -11.09
N GLU A 77 0.27 -9.57 -10.02
CA GLU A 77 1.66 -10.05 -10.14
C GLU A 77 1.71 -11.43 -10.81
N GLY A 78 0.84 -12.35 -10.38
CA GLY A 78 0.74 -13.66 -11.01
C GLY A 78 0.26 -13.60 -12.47
N LEU A 79 -0.62 -12.64 -12.81
CA LEU A 79 -1.02 -12.39 -14.19
C LEU A 79 0.16 -11.86 -15.03
N VAL A 80 0.85 -10.81 -14.55
CA VAL A 80 1.97 -10.19 -15.26
C VAL A 80 3.05 -11.23 -15.58
N GLU A 81 3.43 -12.04 -14.60
CA GLU A 81 4.43 -13.09 -14.79
C GLU A 81 4.07 -14.07 -15.92
N ARG A 82 2.80 -14.49 -16.00
CA ARG A 82 2.33 -15.38 -17.07
C ARG A 82 2.18 -14.65 -18.40
N TYR A 83 1.70 -13.42 -18.37
CA TYR A 83 1.39 -12.63 -19.55
C TYR A 83 2.66 -12.22 -20.31
N GLU A 84 3.69 -11.72 -19.62
CA GLU A 84 4.98 -11.38 -20.23
C GLU A 84 5.69 -12.61 -20.80
N ARG A 85 5.60 -13.75 -20.11
CA ARG A 85 6.14 -15.03 -20.61
C ARG A 85 5.47 -15.48 -21.91
N ALA A 86 4.17 -15.22 -22.05
CA ALA A 86 3.41 -15.59 -23.24
C ALA A 86 3.59 -14.61 -24.41
N HIS A 87 4.05 -13.38 -24.15
CA HIS A 87 4.14 -12.31 -25.14
C HIS A 87 5.54 -11.68 -25.18
N GLU A 88 6.39 -12.21 -26.07
CA GLU A 88 7.73 -11.68 -26.28
C GLU A 88 7.70 -10.19 -26.68
N GLY A 89 8.58 -9.39 -26.05
CA GLY A 89 8.65 -7.95 -26.28
C GLY A 89 7.52 -7.17 -25.60
N VAL A 90 6.78 -7.76 -24.65
CA VAL A 90 5.84 -7.04 -23.79
C VAL A 90 6.38 -6.97 -22.37
N ARG A 91 6.23 -5.79 -21.76
CA ARG A 91 6.57 -5.52 -20.36
C ARG A 91 5.42 -4.82 -19.67
N VAL A 92 5.07 -5.21 -18.46
CA VAL A 92 3.98 -4.63 -17.67
C VAL A 92 4.53 -4.01 -16.40
N ASP A 93 4.36 -2.70 -16.26
CA ASP A 93 4.77 -1.94 -15.09
C ASP A 93 3.62 -1.78 -14.10
N LEU A 94 3.72 -2.46 -12.96
CA LEU A 94 2.81 -2.28 -11.82
C LEU A 94 3.33 -1.14 -10.92
N LEU A 95 2.56 -0.06 -10.81
CA LEU A 95 2.86 1.09 -9.97
C LEU A 95 1.83 1.20 -8.85
N TRP A 96 2.28 1.01 -7.60
CA TRP A 96 1.41 1.01 -6.44
C TRP A 96 1.20 2.43 -5.92
N ARG A 97 -0.02 2.94 -6.01
CA ARG A 97 -0.41 4.30 -5.65
C ARG A 97 -1.20 4.30 -4.34
N PRO A 98 -0.66 4.79 -3.22
CA PRO A 98 -1.41 4.83 -1.97
C PRO A 98 -2.69 5.65 -2.10
N HIS A 99 -3.77 5.23 -1.46
CA HIS A 99 -5.01 5.98 -1.44
C HIS A 99 -5.80 5.61 -0.17
N CYS A 100 -5.80 6.49 0.81
CA CYS A 100 -6.57 6.31 2.05
C CYS A 100 -8.07 6.35 1.75
N VAL A 101 -8.74 5.19 1.84
CA VAL A 101 -10.20 5.12 1.64
C VAL A 101 -10.99 5.38 2.92
N ILE A 102 -10.33 5.27 4.08
CA ILE A 102 -10.91 5.68 5.36
C ILE A 102 -10.15 6.87 5.93
N PRO A 103 -10.80 7.69 6.75
CA PRO A 103 -10.11 8.69 7.56
C PRO A 103 -8.99 8.03 8.39
N PRO A 104 -7.80 8.67 8.48
CA PRO A 104 -6.71 8.15 9.30
C PRO A 104 -7.15 7.85 10.73
N LEU A 105 -6.72 6.70 11.26
CA LEU A 105 -6.96 6.36 12.65
C LEU A 105 -6.17 7.32 13.56
N GLU A 106 -6.88 8.02 14.43
CA GLU A 106 -6.28 8.99 15.39
C GLU A 106 -5.48 8.29 16.50
N ARG A 107 -5.76 7.01 16.75
CA ARG A 107 -5.08 6.19 17.75
C ARG A 107 -5.03 4.74 17.31
N ARG A 108 -4.13 3.98 17.93
CA ARG A 108 -4.05 2.53 17.79
C ARG A 108 -5.35 1.88 18.29
N VAL A 109 -5.84 0.89 17.56
CA VAL A 109 -7.05 0.12 17.87
C VAL A 109 -6.78 -1.39 17.80
N ASP A 110 -7.67 -2.18 18.41
CA ASP A 110 -7.69 -3.62 18.21
C ASP A 110 -8.15 -3.94 16.78
N LYS A 111 -7.34 -4.72 16.05
CA LYS A 111 -7.55 -4.99 14.63
C LYS A 111 -8.81 -5.83 14.40
N SER A 112 -9.07 -6.79 15.27
CA SER A 112 -10.27 -7.63 15.21
C SER A 112 -11.54 -6.79 15.37
N GLN A 113 -11.59 -5.89 16.36
CA GLN A 113 -12.72 -4.98 16.55
C GLN A 113 -12.93 -4.05 15.36
N PHE A 114 -11.83 -3.54 14.77
CA PHE A 114 -11.88 -2.70 13.57
C PHE A 114 -12.54 -3.44 12.40
N TYR A 115 -12.08 -4.65 12.07
CA TYR A 115 -12.65 -5.42 10.94
C TYR A 115 -14.04 -5.99 11.24
N GLN A 116 -14.39 -6.30 12.50
CA GLN A 116 -15.77 -6.64 12.87
C GLN A 116 -16.72 -5.45 12.67
N HIS A 117 -16.25 -4.21 12.92
CA HIS A 117 -17.02 -3.02 12.64
C HIS A 117 -17.22 -2.80 11.14
N PHE A 118 -16.20 -3.10 10.34
CA PHE A 118 -16.28 -3.11 8.88
C PHE A 118 -17.28 -4.17 8.38
N GLU A 119 -17.20 -5.39 8.89
CA GLU A 119 -18.12 -6.51 8.55
C GLU A 119 -19.58 -6.15 8.87
N ARG A 120 -19.86 -5.44 9.96
CA ARG A 120 -21.24 -4.97 10.25
C ARG A 120 -21.76 -3.95 9.22
N ARG A 121 -20.87 -3.21 8.56
CA ARG A 121 -21.22 -2.25 7.50
C ARG A 121 -21.31 -2.92 6.13
N ALA A 122 -20.46 -3.90 5.86
CA ALA A 122 -20.40 -4.67 4.63
C ALA A 122 -20.41 -6.17 4.94
N PRO A 123 -21.59 -6.76 5.26
CA PRO A 123 -21.70 -8.16 5.63
C PRO A 123 -21.24 -9.08 4.49
N GLY A 124 -20.55 -10.17 4.84
CA GLY A 124 -19.98 -11.14 3.92
C GLY A 124 -18.53 -10.85 3.52
N THR A 125 -17.94 -9.73 3.93
CA THR A 125 -16.56 -9.38 3.59
C THR A 125 -15.60 -10.47 4.08
N LEU A 126 -15.71 -10.86 5.36
CA LEU A 126 -14.82 -11.86 5.93
C LEU A 126 -14.97 -13.23 5.26
N ALA A 127 -16.20 -13.63 4.91
CA ALA A 127 -16.45 -14.88 4.20
C ALA A 127 -15.82 -14.90 2.79
N ILE A 128 -15.88 -13.77 2.08
CA ILE A 128 -15.21 -13.63 0.78
C ILE A 128 -13.69 -13.77 0.94
N LEU A 129 -13.10 -13.17 1.98
CA LEU A 129 -11.66 -13.27 2.24
C LEU A 129 -11.23 -14.70 2.61
N ASP A 130 -12.05 -15.43 3.36
CA ASP A 130 -11.80 -16.84 3.68
C ASP A 130 -11.82 -17.74 2.44
N GLU A 131 -12.62 -17.40 1.42
CA GLU A 131 -12.64 -18.12 0.14
C GLU A 131 -11.46 -17.72 -0.76
N LEU A 132 -11.13 -16.43 -0.83
CA LEU A 132 -10.12 -15.90 -1.74
C LEU A 132 -8.69 -16.09 -1.24
N GLY A 133 -8.46 -15.93 0.06
CA GLY A 133 -7.13 -16.04 0.66
C GLY A 133 -6.38 -17.30 0.23
N PRO A 134 -6.98 -18.51 0.37
CA PRO A 134 -6.36 -19.75 -0.05
C PRO A 134 -5.96 -19.81 -1.53
N LYS A 135 -6.69 -19.14 -2.43
CA LYS A 135 -6.36 -19.09 -3.88
C LYS A 135 -5.02 -18.38 -4.13
N HIS A 136 -4.59 -17.53 -3.20
CA HIS A 136 -3.32 -16.80 -3.23
C HIS A 136 -2.34 -17.25 -2.13
N GLY A 137 -2.62 -18.37 -1.44
CA GLY A 137 -1.79 -18.82 -0.32
C GLY A 137 -1.83 -17.91 0.92
N ILE A 138 -2.82 -17.03 1.02
CA ILE A 138 -3.00 -16.09 2.13
C ILE A 138 -3.94 -16.70 3.16
N ARG A 139 -3.47 -16.79 4.41
CA ARG A 139 -4.33 -17.04 5.57
C ARG A 139 -4.51 -15.74 6.32
N PHE A 140 -5.63 -15.06 6.09
CA PHE A 140 -5.93 -13.80 6.75
C PHE A 140 -6.03 -13.97 8.27
N SER A 141 -5.39 -13.06 8.99
CA SER A 141 -5.36 -12.95 10.43
C SER A 141 -5.79 -11.55 10.85
N LEU A 142 -6.81 -11.48 11.69
CA LEU A 142 -7.32 -10.24 12.26
C LEU A 142 -6.77 -9.95 13.66
N THR A 143 -5.72 -10.66 14.08
CA THR A 143 -5.10 -10.49 15.40
C THR A 143 -4.18 -9.27 15.47
N GLY A 144 -3.94 -8.77 16.69
CA GLY A 144 -3.00 -7.68 16.94
C GLY A 144 -3.66 -6.30 16.87
N SER A 145 -2.82 -5.28 16.78
CA SER A 145 -3.24 -3.87 16.75
C SER A 145 -2.98 -3.24 15.39
N MET A 146 -3.69 -2.14 15.12
CA MET A 146 -3.44 -1.31 13.94
C MET A 146 -3.64 0.17 14.26
N GLY A 147 -2.96 1.04 13.51
CA GLY A 147 -3.19 2.48 13.51
C GLY A 147 -3.27 3.05 12.10
N SER A 148 -2.91 4.32 11.96
CA SER A 148 -2.92 5.02 10.67
C SER A 148 -1.97 4.37 9.65
N SER A 149 -2.43 4.12 8.43
CA SER A 149 -1.62 3.60 7.32
C SER A 149 -0.72 4.65 6.66
N ARG A 150 -0.83 5.92 7.04
CA ARG A 150 -0.13 7.05 6.38
C ARG A 150 1.39 6.87 6.33
N ALA A 151 1.99 6.42 7.42
CA ALA A 151 3.44 6.23 7.49
C ALA A 151 3.90 5.07 6.61
N ALA A 152 3.16 3.96 6.64
CA ALA A 152 3.39 2.82 5.77
C ALA A 152 3.23 3.19 4.29
N HIS A 153 2.25 4.04 3.93
CA HIS A 153 2.10 4.57 2.58
C HIS A 153 3.29 5.44 2.14
N ARG A 154 3.80 6.31 3.01
CA ARG A 154 5.01 7.11 2.71
C ARG A 154 6.22 6.20 2.51
N LEU A 155 6.37 5.15 3.33
CA LEU A 155 7.44 4.17 3.19
C LEU A 155 7.44 3.50 1.80
N VAL A 156 6.26 3.05 1.33
CA VAL A 156 6.13 2.42 0.00
C VAL A 156 6.42 3.42 -1.13
N GLN A 157 6.00 4.68 -1.01
CA GLN A 157 6.35 5.70 -1.99
C GLN A 157 7.85 6.03 -2.00
N MET A 158 8.47 6.09 -0.83
CA MET A 158 9.90 6.29 -0.71
C MET A 158 10.67 5.14 -1.36
N ALA A 159 10.23 3.89 -1.18
CA ALA A 159 10.79 2.73 -1.88
C ALA A 159 10.67 2.86 -3.40
N LEU A 160 9.52 3.29 -3.92
CA LEU A 160 9.37 3.55 -5.37
C LEU A 160 10.35 4.61 -5.87
N ARG A 161 10.41 5.77 -5.20
CA ARG A 161 11.23 6.91 -5.65
C ARG A 161 12.72 6.61 -5.61
N ARG A 162 13.18 5.96 -4.53
CA ARG A 162 14.61 5.75 -4.29
C ARG A 162 15.14 4.46 -4.90
N LEU A 163 14.30 3.42 -5.04
CA LEU A 163 14.73 2.07 -5.39
C LEU A 163 13.96 1.42 -6.55
N GLY A 164 12.88 2.04 -7.03
CA GLY A 164 12.11 1.60 -8.19
C GLY A 164 10.97 0.61 -7.90
N PRO A 165 10.21 0.20 -8.95
CA PRO A 165 8.95 -0.55 -8.80
C PRO A 165 9.10 -1.91 -8.11
N ALA A 166 10.19 -2.64 -8.37
CA ALA A 166 10.42 -3.95 -7.73
C ALA A 166 10.53 -3.82 -6.20
N ARG A 167 11.34 -2.86 -5.72
CA ARG A 167 11.48 -2.61 -4.28
C ARG A 167 10.23 -1.98 -3.66
N GLN A 168 9.46 -1.23 -4.44
CA GLN A 168 8.13 -0.80 -4.03
C GLN A 168 7.22 -2.02 -3.74
N ALA A 169 7.17 -2.98 -4.67
CA ALA A 169 6.35 -4.18 -4.53
C ALA A 169 6.79 -5.04 -3.34
N ASP A 170 8.10 -5.21 -3.13
CA ASP A 170 8.68 -5.93 -1.98
C ASP A 170 8.26 -5.28 -0.64
N ALA A 171 8.43 -3.96 -0.52
CA ALA A 171 8.06 -3.23 0.69
C ALA A 171 6.55 -3.32 0.98
N LEU A 172 5.72 -3.22 -0.06
CA LEU A 172 4.28 -3.36 0.05
C LEU A 172 3.86 -4.77 0.46
N GLU A 173 4.50 -5.81 -0.10
CA GLU A 173 4.27 -7.20 0.31
C GLU A 173 4.60 -7.42 1.79
N ALA A 174 5.74 -6.91 2.26
CA ALA A 174 6.14 -7.02 3.66
C ALA A 174 5.12 -6.36 4.61
N LEU A 175 4.59 -5.19 4.22
CA LEU A 175 3.55 -4.49 5.00
C LEU A 175 2.23 -5.25 5.01
N TYR A 176 1.78 -5.76 3.87
CA TYR A 176 0.56 -6.57 3.80
C TYR A 176 0.67 -7.87 4.57
N ARG A 177 1.76 -8.61 4.39
CA ARG A 177 2.01 -9.85 5.13
C ARG A 177 2.09 -9.58 6.63
N GLY A 178 2.84 -8.55 7.03
CA GLY A 178 2.94 -8.12 8.41
C GLY A 178 1.55 -7.83 9.01
N HIS A 179 0.74 -7.03 8.31
CA HIS A 179 -0.60 -6.66 8.77
C HIS A 179 -1.59 -7.81 8.74
N PHE A 180 -1.75 -8.50 7.62
CA PHE A 180 -2.82 -9.46 7.38
C PHE A 180 -2.48 -10.91 7.69
N VAL A 181 -1.22 -11.27 7.94
CA VAL A 181 -0.84 -12.64 8.28
C VAL A 181 -0.20 -12.70 9.67
N GLU A 182 0.69 -11.77 9.97
CA GLU A 182 1.52 -11.83 11.17
C GLU A 182 0.99 -10.99 12.35
N GLY A 183 -0.03 -10.16 12.13
CA GLY A 183 -0.62 -9.32 13.17
C GLY A 183 0.25 -8.14 13.62
N ARG A 184 1.21 -7.73 12.79
CA ARG A 184 2.05 -6.54 13.01
C ARG A 184 1.22 -5.26 12.84
N ASP A 185 1.57 -4.25 13.62
CA ASP A 185 0.95 -2.94 13.52
C ASP A 185 1.67 -2.07 12.49
N ILE A 186 0.95 -1.67 11.46
CA ILE A 186 1.45 -0.81 10.36
C ILE A 186 1.69 0.65 10.76
N SER A 187 1.37 1.02 12.00
CA SER A 187 1.68 2.32 12.60
C SER A 187 2.82 2.26 13.61
N ASP A 188 3.48 1.10 13.75
CA ASP A 188 4.62 0.94 14.66
C ASP A 188 5.91 1.47 14.01
N PRO A 189 6.55 2.53 14.56
CA PRO A 189 7.71 3.14 13.93
C PRO A 189 8.92 2.20 13.87
N GLY A 190 9.12 1.35 14.89
CA GLY A 190 10.21 0.38 14.90
C GLY A 190 10.04 -0.68 13.82
N TRP A 191 8.82 -1.16 13.62
CA TRP A 191 8.52 -2.09 12.54
C TRP A 191 8.65 -1.45 11.16
N LEU A 192 8.13 -0.24 10.96
CA LEU A 192 8.27 0.49 9.70
C LEU A 192 9.74 0.74 9.33
N LEU A 193 10.58 1.04 10.33
CA LEU A 193 12.03 1.16 10.14
C LEU A 193 12.64 -0.15 9.62
N ALA A 194 12.31 -1.29 10.26
CA ALA A 194 12.82 -2.59 9.85
C ALA A 194 12.35 -2.99 8.45
N VAL A 195 11.09 -2.74 8.09
CA VAL A 195 10.57 -2.96 6.72
C VAL A 195 11.33 -2.12 5.71
N GLY A 196 11.55 -0.84 6.00
CA GLY A 196 12.26 0.07 5.10
C GLY A 196 13.69 -0.39 4.83
N VAL A 197 14.43 -0.72 5.89
CA VAL A 197 15.81 -1.21 5.79
C VAL A 197 15.86 -2.54 5.03
N ALA A 198 14.96 -3.47 5.31
CA ALA A 198 14.88 -4.75 4.59
C ALA A 198 14.57 -4.58 3.10
N ALA A 199 13.82 -3.54 2.72
CA ALA A 199 13.57 -3.19 1.33
C ALA A 199 14.77 -2.52 0.63
N GLY A 200 15.84 -2.19 1.37
CA GLY A 200 17.06 -1.55 0.86
C GLY A 200 17.12 -0.04 1.05
N LEU A 201 16.21 0.57 1.85
CA LEU A 201 16.27 1.99 2.15
C LEU A 201 17.32 2.29 3.22
N ARG A 202 18.03 3.42 3.09
CA ARG A 202 18.95 3.91 4.13
C ARG A 202 18.18 4.09 5.46
N ARG A 203 18.74 3.56 6.55
CA ARG A 203 18.16 3.69 7.90
C ARG A 203 17.87 5.15 8.26
N GLY A 204 18.81 6.06 8.01
CA GLY A 204 18.68 7.50 8.25
C GLY A 204 17.49 8.13 7.54
N ALA A 205 17.29 7.82 6.25
CA ALA A 205 16.16 8.32 5.46
C ALA A 205 14.80 7.86 6.05
N VAL A 206 14.70 6.60 6.47
CA VAL A 206 13.48 6.08 7.10
C VAL A 206 13.23 6.74 8.46
N ARG A 207 14.26 6.93 9.30
CA ARG A 207 14.14 7.67 10.57
C ARG A 207 13.66 9.10 10.33
N SER A 208 14.21 9.79 9.33
CA SER A 208 13.84 11.17 9.00
C SER A 208 12.35 11.25 8.63
N MET A 209 11.89 10.38 7.72
CA MET A 209 10.49 10.30 7.32
C MET A 209 9.54 10.03 8.51
N LEU A 210 9.95 9.18 9.46
CA LEU A 210 9.18 8.92 10.68
C LEU A 210 9.16 10.12 11.65
N ARG A 211 10.28 10.86 11.78
CA ARG A 211 10.35 12.10 12.58
C ARG A 211 9.47 13.20 12.01
N GLU A 212 9.48 13.41 10.69
CA GLU A 212 8.59 14.36 10.01
C GLU A 212 7.10 14.07 10.27
N LEU A 213 6.76 12.78 10.41
CA LEU A 213 5.40 12.35 10.75
C LEU A 213 5.07 12.46 12.25
N GLY A 214 6.02 12.92 13.08
CA GLY A 214 5.87 13.02 14.53
C GLY A 214 5.83 11.66 15.23
N MET A 215 6.40 10.62 14.62
CA MET A 215 6.40 9.24 15.16
C MET A 215 7.66 8.89 15.94
N LEU A 216 8.70 9.71 15.85
CA LEU A 216 9.96 9.59 16.58
C LEU A 216 10.30 10.97 17.15
N GLU A 217 10.86 10.98 18.36
CA GLU A 217 11.38 12.22 18.95
C GLU A 217 12.55 12.77 18.12
N PRO A 218 12.65 14.11 17.96
CA PRO A 218 13.88 14.73 17.47
C PRO A 218 15.01 14.40 18.46
N GLY A 219 16.12 13.86 17.96
CA GLY A 219 17.08 13.10 18.75
C GLY A 219 17.53 13.77 20.05
N GLY A 220 17.31 13.08 21.16
CA GLY A 220 18.22 13.05 22.29
C GLY A 220 18.77 11.63 22.39
N GLY A 221 20.09 11.47 22.35
CA GLY A 221 20.74 10.18 22.47
C GLY A 221 20.36 9.45 23.77
N GLY A 222 20.33 8.12 23.69
CA GLY A 222 20.48 7.24 24.85
C GLY A 222 19.22 6.70 25.51
N GLY A 223 19.08 5.38 25.46
CA GLY A 223 18.73 4.57 26.64
C GLY A 223 17.24 4.42 26.97
N GLY A 224 16.67 3.28 26.58
CA GLY A 224 15.33 2.88 26.98
C GLY A 224 15.13 1.38 27.13
N GLY A 225 16.17 0.63 27.52
CA GLY A 225 16.05 -0.76 27.94
C GLY A 225 15.15 -0.87 29.17
N SER A 226 14.14 -1.73 29.08
CA SER A 226 13.19 -2.03 30.15
C SER A 226 13.94 -2.49 31.42
N ARG A 227 13.88 -1.70 32.49
CA ARG A 227 14.47 -2.06 33.79
C ARG A 227 13.64 -3.17 34.44
N SER A 228 14.21 -4.36 34.54
CA SER A 228 13.94 -5.32 35.62
C SER A 228 15.22 -5.49 36.44
N LYS A 229 15.27 -4.86 37.61
CA LYS A 229 16.19 -5.17 38.73
C LYS A 229 15.51 -6.29 39.55
N ASP A 230 16.12 -7.36 40.06
CA ASP A 230 17.47 -7.67 40.57
C ASP A 230 17.77 -9.17 40.22
N LYS A 231 18.98 -9.74 40.18
CA LYS A 231 20.06 -9.72 41.17
C LYS A 231 21.32 -10.44 40.62
N GLU A 232 22.47 -10.01 41.12
CA GLU A 232 23.89 -10.34 40.84
C GLU A 232 24.26 -11.83 40.68
N LYS A 233 25.18 -12.14 39.74
CA LYS A 233 26.56 -12.59 40.06
C LYS A 233 27.49 -12.61 38.84
N GLU A 234 28.75 -12.29 39.13
CA GLU A 234 29.92 -12.02 38.28
C GLU A 234 30.33 -13.15 37.31
N GLY A 235 30.93 -12.76 36.18
CA GLY A 235 31.97 -13.56 35.53
C GLY A 235 32.07 -13.47 34.01
N LYS A 236 32.95 -12.57 33.55
CA LYS A 236 33.96 -12.78 32.49
C LYS A 236 33.58 -12.64 31.01
N GLU A 237 34.11 -11.56 30.43
CA GLU A 237 34.72 -11.38 29.10
C GLU A 237 34.10 -12.12 27.91
N ASP A 238 33.44 -11.35 27.03
CA ASP A 238 33.72 -11.32 25.59
C ASP A 238 33.27 -9.93 25.10
N GLU A 239 34.25 -9.08 24.73
CA GLU A 239 34.02 -7.78 24.09
C GLU A 239 33.61 -8.06 22.64
N GLU A 240 32.30 -8.12 22.38
CA GLU A 240 31.78 -7.88 21.03
C GLU A 240 31.75 -6.37 20.84
N GLU A 241 32.63 -5.88 19.98
CA GLU A 241 32.66 -4.50 19.50
C GLU A 241 31.24 -4.13 19.02
N GLU A 242 30.53 -3.33 19.79
CA GLU A 242 29.41 -2.55 19.28
C GLU A 242 30.03 -1.62 18.23
N GLU A 243 29.91 -1.98 16.95
CA GLU A 243 30.16 -1.05 15.85
C GLU A 243 29.20 0.13 16.09
N GLU A 244 29.75 1.19 16.67
CA GLU A 244 29.20 2.53 16.58
C GLU A 244 29.12 2.83 15.08
N ASP A 245 27.96 2.54 14.48
CA ASP A 245 27.62 2.97 13.13
C ASP A 245 27.81 4.49 13.11
N ASP A 246 28.97 4.92 12.61
CA ASP A 246 29.28 6.30 12.26
C ASP A 246 28.05 6.84 11.51
N ASP A 247 27.29 7.72 12.18
CA ASP A 247 26.22 8.51 11.57
C ASP A 247 26.92 9.41 10.53
N ASP A 248 27.18 8.87 9.34
CA ASP A 248 27.34 9.64 8.11
C ASP A 248 26.00 10.36 7.89
N GLU A 249 25.84 11.49 8.59
CA GLU A 249 24.93 12.58 8.29
C GLU A 249 25.33 13.21 6.95
N GLU A 250 25.37 12.40 5.89
CA GLU A 250 25.05 12.95 4.59
C GLU A 250 23.55 13.24 4.62
N GLU A 251 23.24 14.51 4.91
CA GLU A 251 21.96 15.13 4.57
C GLU A 251 21.69 14.84 3.09
N ASP A 252 21.04 13.71 2.82
CA ASP A 252 20.29 13.50 1.59
C ASP A 252 19.36 14.72 1.50
N GLY A 253 19.71 15.66 0.63
CA GLY A 253 19.11 17.00 0.59
C GLY A 253 17.61 16.94 0.79
N GLU A 254 17.08 17.86 1.61
CA GLU A 254 15.66 17.97 1.95
C GLU A 254 14.81 17.66 0.72
N ASP A 255 14.20 16.47 0.70
CA ASP A 255 13.17 16.07 -0.25
C ASP A 255 11.94 16.96 0.07
N GLY A 256 12.06 18.24 -0.29
CA GLY A 256 11.15 19.31 0.06
C GLY A 256 9.73 18.95 -0.34
N GLU A 257 8.83 19.05 0.64
CA GLU A 257 7.40 18.74 0.52
C GLU A 257 7.10 17.51 -0.35
N ASP A 258 7.35 16.32 0.20
CA ASP A 258 6.79 15.07 -0.31
C ASP A 258 5.26 15.12 -0.22
N ARG A 259 4.65 15.82 -1.18
CA ARG A 259 3.23 15.83 -1.41
C ARG A 259 2.83 14.38 -1.59
N TYR A 260 2.09 13.88 -0.62
CA TYR A 260 1.22 12.70 -0.68
C TYR A 260 0.21 12.72 -1.86
N SER A 261 0.37 13.65 -2.81
CA SER A 261 -0.36 13.80 -4.06
C SER A 261 -0.05 12.63 -4.99
N VAL A 262 -0.76 11.56 -4.75
CA VAL A 262 -0.93 10.46 -5.68
C VAL A 262 -1.45 11.03 -7.00
N GLU A 263 -0.68 10.85 -8.07
CA GLU A 263 -1.00 11.36 -9.41
C GLU A 263 -2.20 10.61 -10.01
N VAL A 264 -3.41 11.04 -9.67
CA VAL A 264 -4.64 10.59 -10.33
C VAL A 264 -4.75 11.29 -11.69
N PRO A 265 -5.06 10.57 -12.80
CA PRO A 265 -5.31 11.24 -14.08
C PRO A 265 -6.42 12.29 -13.97
N PRO A 266 -6.30 13.44 -14.67
CA PRO A 266 -7.32 14.50 -14.62
C PRO A 266 -8.70 13.96 -14.97
N GLY A 267 -9.72 14.36 -14.19
CA GLY A 267 -11.10 13.93 -14.39
C GLY A 267 -11.42 12.52 -13.86
N VAL A 268 -10.45 11.80 -13.29
CA VAL A 268 -10.68 10.51 -12.65
C VAL A 268 -10.83 10.69 -11.14
N GLU A 269 -11.89 10.13 -10.57
CA GLU A 269 -12.13 10.09 -9.13
C GLU A 269 -11.94 8.67 -8.59
N ILE A 270 -11.09 8.51 -7.58
CA ILE A 270 -10.91 7.24 -6.85
C ILE A 270 -11.80 7.29 -5.61
N LYS A 271 -12.91 6.56 -5.64
CA LYS A 271 -13.89 6.49 -4.53
C LYS A 271 -13.68 5.30 -3.59
N ALA A 272 -13.00 4.28 -4.10
CA ALA A 272 -12.78 3.02 -3.43
C ALA A 272 -11.50 2.36 -3.95
N VAL A 273 -10.95 1.46 -3.14
CA VAL A 273 -9.78 0.65 -3.48
C VAL A 273 -10.11 -0.84 -3.30
N PRO A 274 -9.49 -1.75 -4.07
CA PRO A 274 -8.53 -1.44 -5.13
C PRO A 274 -9.19 -0.77 -6.34
N CYS A 275 -8.46 0.12 -6.99
CA CYS A 275 -8.84 0.69 -8.29
C CYS A 275 -7.62 0.65 -9.19
N VAL A 276 -7.77 0.12 -10.40
CA VAL A 276 -6.69 -0.08 -11.34
C VAL A 276 -6.91 0.82 -12.54
N ILE A 277 -5.86 1.53 -12.95
CA ILE A 277 -5.84 2.34 -14.16
C ILE A 277 -4.76 1.81 -15.10
N ILE A 278 -5.15 1.34 -16.28
CA ILE A 278 -4.22 0.77 -17.26
C ILE A 278 -4.04 1.77 -18.41
N GLN A 279 -2.78 2.07 -18.75
CA GLN A 279 -2.40 3.02 -19.81
C GLN A 279 -3.06 4.40 -19.68
N ARG A 280 -3.41 4.81 -18.47
CA ARG A 280 -4.20 6.04 -18.19
C ARG A 280 -5.51 6.11 -19.02
N ARG A 281 -6.02 4.97 -19.48
CA ARG A 281 -7.15 4.87 -20.41
C ARG A 281 -8.25 3.94 -19.91
N TYR A 282 -7.91 2.85 -19.25
CA TYR A 282 -8.91 1.88 -18.78
C TYR A 282 -8.97 1.92 -17.27
N LYS A 283 -10.16 2.16 -16.72
CA LYS A 283 -10.42 2.08 -15.28
C LYS A 283 -11.09 0.75 -14.96
N VAL A 284 -10.58 0.06 -13.95
CA VAL A 284 -11.18 -1.15 -13.39
C VAL A 284 -11.33 -0.96 -11.89
N GLY A 285 -12.57 -1.02 -11.40
CA GLY A 285 -12.89 -0.85 -9.99
C GLY A 285 -13.03 -2.17 -9.24
N GLY A 286 -12.56 -2.19 -7.99
CA GLY A 286 -12.75 -3.29 -7.06
C GLY A 286 -11.84 -4.49 -7.34
N LEU A 287 -12.09 -5.56 -6.58
CA LEU A 287 -11.45 -6.84 -6.81
C LEU A 287 -12.04 -7.48 -8.08
N GLN A 288 -11.20 -7.80 -9.04
CA GLN A 288 -11.57 -8.48 -10.28
C GLN A 288 -10.65 -9.67 -10.52
N GLU A 289 -11.13 -10.62 -11.32
CA GLU A 289 -10.37 -11.81 -11.74
C GLU A 289 -9.29 -11.44 -12.78
N ALA A 290 -8.28 -12.30 -12.92
CA ALA A 290 -7.13 -12.06 -13.79
C ALA A 290 -7.53 -11.91 -15.27
N GLU A 291 -8.53 -12.65 -15.71
CA GLU A 291 -9.02 -12.70 -17.10
C GLU A 291 -9.53 -11.34 -17.58
N LEU A 292 -10.10 -10.54 -16.68
CA LEU A 292 -10.54 -9.18 -17.02
C LEU A 292 -9.34 -8.31 -17.37
N PHE A 293 -8.30 -8.33 -16.52
CA PHE A 293 -7.08 -7.55 -16.75
C PHE A 293 -6.31 -8.03 -17.98
N GLU A 294 -6.25 -9.34 -18.20
CA GLU A 294 -5.65 -9.92 -19.39
C GLU A 294 -6.34 -9.41 -20.67
N GLY A 295 -7.68 -9.37 -20.68
CA GLY A 295 -8.45 -8.78 -21.77
C GLY A 295 -8.12 -7.31 -22.02
N VAL A 296 -7.86 -6.52 -20.97
CA VAL A 296 -7.43 -5.13 -21.10
C VAL A 296 -5.99 -5.02 -21.62
N PHE A 297 -5.08 -5.88 -21.16
CA PHE A 297 -3.71 -5.94 -21.67
C PHE A 297 -3.69 -6.28 -23.16
N GLU A 298 -4.51 -7.22 -23.60
CA GLU A 298 -4.68 -7.56 -25.02
C GLU A 298 -5.19 -6.39 -25.85
N LYS A 299 -6.19 -5.64 -25.36
CA LYS A 299 -6.66 -4.40 -26.01
C LYS A 299 -5.53 -3.37 -26.16
N VAL A 300 -4.71 -3.18 -25.13
CA VAL A 300 -3.58 -2.25 -25.16
C VAL A 300 -2.50 -2.72 -26.14
N ARG A 301 -2.12 -4.00 -26.07
CA ARG A 301 -1.08 -4.62 -26.90
C ARG A 301 -1.45 -4.55 -28.38
N THR A 302 -2.68 -4.93 -28.72
CA THR A 302 -3.19 -4.88 -30.10
C THR A 302 -3.34 -3.46 -30.63
N ALA A 303 -3.74 -2.48 -29.79
CA ALA A 303 -3.79 -1.07 -30.18
C ALA A 303 -2.40 -0.43 -30.36
N SER A 304 -1.36 -1.04 -29.80
CA SER A 304 0.04 -0.59 -29.90
C SER A 304 0.82 -1.29 -31.00
N ALA A 305 0.24 -2.33 -31.62
CA ALA A 305 0.85 -3.05 -32.73
C ALA A 305 0.94 -2.14 -33.99
N PRO A 306 2.05 -2.20 -34.74
CA PRO A 306 2.30 -1.34 -35.90
C PRO A 306 1.35 -1.55 -37.08
#